data_AF-A0A3D0GMX8-F1
#
_entry.id   AF-A0A3D0GMX8-F1
#
_cell.length_a   1.000
_cell.length_b   1.000
_cell.length_c   1.000
_cell.angle_alpha   90.00
_cell.angle_beta   90.00
_cell.angle_gamma   90.00
#
_symmetry.space_group_name_H-M   'P 1'
#
loop_
_entity.id
_entity.type
_entity.pdbx_description
1 polymer ?
#
loop_
_entity_poly.entity_id
_entity_poly.type
_entity_poly.pdbx_seq_one_letter_code
_entity_poly.pdbx_strand_id
1 'polypeptide(L)'
;MENGLKLAPETGADEAVIPYFALLHDCCRWDEYEDPLHGPRAASYAKKHRRLIQLDDYQFYLLIRACAGHTHALPGCKASFNNTIATCWDADRLDIGRVGLVVDERYLFTRAAKNRVFDL
;
A
#
# COMPACT_ATOMS: atom_id res chain seq x y z
N MET A 1 -8.60 -0.71 1.77
CA MET A 1 -8.72 0.22 2.94
C MET A 1 -8.86 -0.56 4.24
N GLU A 2 -9.84 -1.46 4.34
CA GLU A 2 -10.15 -2.23 5.55
C GLU A 2 -8.94 -2.95 6.15
N ASN A 3 -8.20 -3.74 5.34
CA ASN A 3 -6.99 -4.43 5.80
C ASN A 3 -5.97 -3.49 6.44
N GLY A 4 -5.74 -2.31 5.83
CA GLY A 4 -4.78 -1.34 6.35
C GLY A 4 -5.20 -0.79 7.71
N LEU A 5 -6.47 -0.39 7.87
CA LEU A 5 -6.99 0.11 9.14
C LEU A 5 -7.02 -0.96 10.23
N LYS A 6 -7.26 -2.23 9.88
CA LYS A 6 -7.17 -3.36 10.82
C LYS A 6 -5.74 -3.65 11.27
N LEU A 7 -4.75 -3.40 10.42
CA LEU A 7 -3.33 -3.60 10.74
C LEU A 7 -2.72 -2.43 11.51
N ALA A 8 -3.21 -1.20 11.31
CA ALA A 8 -2.61 0.01 11.86
C ALA A 8 -2.39 -0.01 13.39
N PRO A 9 -3.32 -0.51 14.23
CA PRO A 9 -3.11 -0.60 15.68
C PRO A 9 -1.94 -1.52 16.08
N GLU A 10 -1.63 -2.54 15.28
CA GLU A 10 -0.55 -3.51 15.56
C GLU A 10 0.79 -3.07 14.96
N THR A 11 0.77 -2.33 13.86
CA THR A 11 1.98 -1.88 13.16
C THR A 11 2.42 -0.48 13.58
N GLY A 12 1.54 0.32 14.17
CA GLY A 12 1.77 1.75 14.41
C GLY A 12 1.81 2.57 13.11
N ALA A 13 1.14 2.09 12.06
CA ALA A 13 0.99 2.83 10.81
C ALA A 13 0.12 4.07 11.00
N ASP A 14 0.44 5.12 10.25
CA ASP A 14 -0.34 6.35 10.24
C ASP A 14 -1.68 6.12 9.51
N GLU A 15 -2.78 6.11 10.28
CA GLU A 15 -4.14 5.89 9.80
C GLU A 15 -4.60 6.96 8.81
N ALA A 16 -4.02 8.17 8.81
CA ALA A 16 -4.40 9.22 7.87
C ALA A 16 -3.94 8.88 6.44
N VAL A 17 -2.80 8.20 6.28
CA VAL A 17 -2.23 7.85 4.97
C VAL A 17 -2.98 6.70 4.29
N ILE A 18 -3.47 5.74 5.07
CA ILE A 18 -4.04 4.47 4.59
C ILE A 18 -5.24 4.67 3.64
N PRO A 19 -6.23 5.53 3.97
CA PRO A 19 -7.35 5.79 3.07
C PRO A 19 -6.93 6.37 1.72
N TYR A 20 -5.98 7.32 1.71
CA TYR A 20 -5.48 7.90 0.47
C TYR A 20 -4.74 6.86 -0.38
N PHE A 21 -3.91 6.01 0.23
CA PHE A 21 -3.25 4.93 -0.49
C PHE A 21 -4.27 3.97 -1.12
N ALA A 22 -5.26 3.53 -0.34
CA ALA A 22 -6.30 2.62 -0.81
C ALA A 22 -7.09 3.17 -2.00
N LEU A 23 -7.32 4.48 -2.05
CA LEU A 23 -8.02 5.14 -3.16
C LEU A 23 -7.13 5.36 -4.39
N LEU A 24 -5.82 5.57 -4.21
CA LEU A 24 -4.94 6.09 -5.26
C LEU A 24 -4.02 5.04 -5.88
N HIS A 25 -3.57 4.01 -5.16
CA HIS A 25 -2.49 3.12 -5.62
C HIS A 25 -2.71 2.53 -7.02
N ASP A 26 -3.95 2.19 -7.36
CA ASP A 26 -4.35 1.62 -8.65
C ASP A 26 -5.09 2.61 -9.58
N CYS A 27 -5.29 3.88 -9.18
CA CYS A 27 -6.14 4.83 -9.93
C CYS A 27 -5.62 5.20 -11.33
N CYS A 28 -4.36 4.83 -11.63
CA CYS A 28 -3.70 5.07 -12.91
C CYS A 28 -3.38 3.78 -13.66
N ARG A 29 -4.04 2.67 -13.33
CA ARG A 29 -3.98 1.42 -14.10
C ARG A 29 -4.55 1.64 -15.50
N TRP A 30 -3.85 1.14 -16.52
CA TRP A 30 -4.25 1.23 -17.93
C TRP A 30 -4.86 -0.06 -18.45
N ASP A 31 -4.47 -1.21 -17.91
CA ASP A 31 -5.07 -2.50 -18.19
C ASP A 31 -4.98 -3.43 -16.96
N GLU A 32 -5.76 -4.52 -16.98
CA GLU A 32 -5.84 -5.51 -15.89
C GLU A 32 -4.78 -6.62 -15.97
N TYR A 33 -3.83 -6.52 -16.92
CA TYR A 33 -2.81 -7.53 -17.15
C TYR A 33 -1.45 -7.03 -16.62
N GLU A 34 -0.59 -6.55 -17.50
CA GLU A 34 0.77 -6.16 -17.18
C GLU A 34 0.92 -4.65 -17.23
N ASP A 35 0.76 -4.03 -16.07
CA ASP A 35 0.96 -2.59 -15.94
C ASP A 35 1.95 -2.25 -14.82
N PRO A 36 3.24 -2.61 -14.92
CA PRO A 36 4.19 -2.42 -13.83
C PRO A 36 4.43 -0.95 -13.43
N LEU A 37 3.89 0.02 -14.18
CA LEU A 37 4.09 1.45 -13.99
C LEU A 37 2.85 2.17 -13.41
N HIS A 38 1.76 1.48 -13.10
CA HIS A 38 0.56 2.12 -12.51
C HIS A 38 0.85 2.80 -11.17
N GLY A 39 1.65 2.18 -10.30
CA GLY A 39 2.07 2.78 -9.03
C GLY A 39 2.82 4.12 -9.19
N PRO A 40 3.91 4.18 -9.98
CA PRO A 40 4.59 5.43 -10.30
C PRO A 40 3.68 6.50 -10.91
N ARG A 41 2.73 6.11 -11.78
CA ARG A 41 1.75 7.04 -12.35
C ARG A 41 0.76 7.53 -11.30
N ALA A 42 0.28 6.67 -10.41
CA ALA A 42 -0.57 7.04 -9.27
C ALA A 42 0.13 8.04 -8.34
N ALA A 43 1.42 7.83 -8.06
CA ALA A 43 2.23 8.78 -7.31
C ALA A 43 2.36 10.15 -8.02
N SER A 44 2.57 10.16 -9.34
CA SER A 44 2.56 11.39 -10.15
C SER A 44 1.19 12.08 -10.11
N TYR A 45 0.10 11.32 -10.21
CA TYR A 45 -1.26 11.82 -10.11
C TYR A 45 -1.52 12.48 -8.76
N ALA A 46 -1.12 11.84 -7.65
CA ALA A 46 -1.23 12.41 -6.31
C ALA A 46 -0.45 13.73 -6.18
N LYS A 47 0.77 13.82 -6.73
CA LYS A 47 1.56 15.08 -6.77
C LYS A 47 0.83 16.19 -7.52
N LYS A 48 0.29 15.90 -8.70
CA LYS A 48 -0.47 16.86 -9.50
C LYS A 48 -1.72 17.37 -8.76
N HIS A 49 -2.29 16.56 -7.89
CA HIS A 49 -3.51 16.86 -7.13
C HIS A 49 -3.25 17.10 -5.63
N ARG A 50 -2.03 17.48 -5.23
CA ARG A 50 -1.63 17.70 -3.82
C ARG A 50 -2.64 18.50 -3.00
N ARG A 51 -3.26 19.51 -3.60
CA ARG A 51 -4.28 20.37 -2.96
C ARG A 51 -5.55 19.65 -2.49
N LEU A 52 -5.84 18.47 -3.05
CA LEU A 52 -7.00 17.65 -2.67
C LEU A 52 -6.69 16.67 -1.54
N ILE A 53 -5.42 16.56 -1.15
CA ILE A 53 -4.95 15.55 -0.21
C ILE A 53 -4.61 16.25 1.10
N GLN A 54 -5.43 16.03 2.12
CA GLN A 54 -5.31 16.63 3.45
C GLN A 54 -4.34 15.82 4.33
N LEU A 55 -3.09 15.74 3.87
CA LEU A 55 -1.97 15.16 4.60
C LEU A 55 -0.90 16.25 4.80
N ASP A 56 -0.16 16.18 5.90
CA ASP A 56 1.07 16.97 6.04
C ASP A 56 2.14 16.52 5.02
N ASP A 57 3.26 17.23 4.95
CA ASP A 57 4.28 16.94 3.94
C ASP A 57 4.99 15.60 4.15
N TYR A 58 5.12 15.14 5.39
CA TYR A 58 5.73 13.84 5.68
C TYR A 58 4.77 12.70 5.35
N GLN A 59 3.51 12.81 5.78
CA GLN A 59 2.44 11.88 5.42
C GLN A 59 2.25 11.80 3.91
N PHE A 60 2.25 12.94 3.23
CA PHE A 60 2.18 12.99 1.77
C PHE A 60 3.40 12.33 1.12
N TYR A 61 4.61 12.54 1.65
CA TYR A 61 5.80 11.82 1.21
C TYR A 61 5.63 10.30 1.35
N LEU A 62 5.10 9.82 2.47
CA LEU A 62 4.82 8.39 2.67
C LEU A 62 3.79 7.86 1.67
N LEU A 63 2.71 8.59 1.42
CA LEU A 63 1.71 8.24 0.40
C LEU A 63 2.34 8.09 -0.99
N ILE A 64 3.16 9.05 -1.41
CA ILE A 64 3.86 9.01 -2.71
C ILE A 64 4.77 7.78 -2.80
N ARG A 65 5.50 7.46 -1.73
CA ARG A 65 6.39 6.29 -1.68
C ARG A 65 5.61 4.98 -1.70
N ALA A 66 4.50 4.91 -0.97
CA ALA A 66 3.64 3.73 -0.93
C ALA A 66 3.03 3.46 -2.32
N CYS A 67 2.40 4.45 -2.95
CA CYS A 67 1.84 4.28 -4.30
C CYS A 67 2.92 3.93 -5.34
N ALA A 68 4.10 4.58 -5.31
CA ALA A 68 5.11 4.34 -6.34
C ALA A 68 5.73 2.93 -6.29
N GLY A 69 5.68 2.26 -5.14
CA GLY A 69 6.42 1.02 -4.91
C GLY A 69 5.58 -0.24 -4.69
N HIS A 70 4.25 -0.15 -4.63
CA HIS A 70 3.41 -1.28 -4.18
C HIS A 70 3.51 -2.51 -5.07
N THR A 71 3.71 -2.34 -6.38
CA THR A 71 3.88 -3.46 -7.32
C THR A 71 5.18 -4.25 -7.12
N HIS A 72 6.32 -3.56 -6.93
CA HIS A 72 7.65 -4.19 -7.03
C HIS A 72 8.39 -4.34 -5.70
N ALA A 73 7.92 -3.67 -4.63
CA ALA A 73 8.59 -3.74 -3.35
C ALA A 73 8.51 -5.15 -2.76
N LEU A 74 9.63 -5.67 -2.29
CA LEU A 74 9.70 -6.93 -1.55
C LEU A 74 10.11 -6.68 -0.09
N PRO A 75 9.75 -7.57 0.85
CA PRO A 75 10.21 -7.49 2.23
C PRO A 75 11.74 -7.36 2.31
N GLY A 76 12.23 -6.51 3.21
CA GLY A 76 13.65 -6.22 3.38
C GLY A 76 14.19 -5.05 2.54
N CYS A 77 13.39 -4.48 1.63
CA CYS A 77 13.77 -3.23 0.95
C CYS A 77 13.81 -2.04 1.93
N LYS A 78 14.62 -1.01 1.66
CA LYS A 78 14.75 0.16 2.57
C LYS A 78 13.42 0.83 2.94
N ALA A 79 12.45 0.84 2.03
CA ALA A 79 11.15 1.43 2.28
C ALA A 79 10.25 0.59 3.22
N SER A 80 10.55 -0.71 3.41
CA SER A 80 9.84 -1.57 4.37
C SER A 80 10.09 -1.19 5.82
N PHE A 81 11.11 -0.38 6.13
CA PHE A 81 11.40 0.06 7.50
C PHE A 81 10.46 1.16 8.01
N ASN A 82 9.59 1.70 7.15
CA ASN A 82 8.51 2.59 7.58
C ASN A 82 7.20 1.80 7.71
N ASN A 83 6.64 1.75 8.92
CA ASN A 83 5.46 0.94 9.21
C ASN A 83 4.23 1.36 8.39
N THR A 84 4.05 2.64 8.08
CA THR A 84 2.95 3.13 7.25
C THR A 84 3.04 2.59 5.82
N ILE A 85 4.21 2.69 5.18
CA ILE A 85 4.43 2.18 3.81
C ILE A 85 4.26 0.66 3.77
N ALA A 86 4.90 -0.05 4.71
CA ALA A 86 4.79 -1.50 4.83
C ALA A 86 3.34 -1.96 5.00
N THR A 87 2.58 -1.28 5.86
CA THR A 87 1.16 -1.59 6.11
C THR A 87 0.28 -1.32 4.89
N CYS A 88 0.56 -0.26 4.13
CA CYS A 88 -0.13 0.00 2.86
C CYS A 88 0.05 -1.16 1.88
N TRP A 89 1.30 -1.62 1.71
CA TRP A 89 1.60 -2.74 0.81
C TRP A 89 1.05 -4.07 1.29
N ASP A 90 1.08 -4.33 2.60
CA ASP A 90 0.45 -5.51 3.18
C ASP A 90 -1.06 -5.51 2.97
N ALA A 91 -1.70 -4.35 3.16
CA ALA A 91 -3.14 -4.22 2.97
C ALA A 91 -3.58 -4.51 1.53
N ASP A 92 -2.80 -4.07 0.55
CA ASP A 92 -2.99 -4.34 -0.88
C ASP A 92 -2.79 -5.84 -1.19
N ARG A 93 -1.72 -6.46 -0.70
CA ARG A 93 -1.44 -7.88 -0.95
C ARG A 93 -2.41 -8.83 -0.25
N LEU A 94 -2.91 -8.47 0.93
CA LEU A 94 -3.96 -9.22 1.61
C LEU A 94 -5.29 -9.18 0.84
N ASP A 95 -5.48 -8.21 -0.06
CA ASP A 95 -6.69 -8.07 -0.88
C ASP A 95 -6.62 -8.90 -2.18
N ILE A 96 -5.49 -9.55 -2.49
CA ILE A 96 -5.27 -10.30 -3.74
C ILE A 96 -6.24 -11.47 -3.93
N GLY A 97 -6.86 -11.95 -2.84
CA GLY A 97 -7.93 -12.96 -2.88
C GLY A 97 -9.12 -12.56 -3.75
N ARG A 98 -9.38 -11.25 -3.91
CA ARG A 98 -10.48 -10.74 -4.73
C ARG A 98 -10.35 -11.09 -6.22
N VAL A 99 -9.14 -11.39 -6.68
CA VAL A 99 -8.86 -11.82 -8.07
C VAL A 99 -8.57 -13.32 -8.19
N GLY A 100 -8.86 -14.11 -7.14
CA GLY A 100 -8.72 -15.57 -7.15
C GLY A 100 -7.30 -16.07 -6.88
N LEU A 101 -6.40 -15.22 -6.38
CA LEU A 101 -5.05 -15.60 -5.99
C LEU A 101 -4.96 -15.86 -4.47
N VAL A 102 -4.06 -16.75 -4.06
CA VAL A 102 -3.80 -17.03 -2.65
C VAL A 102 -2.73 -16.08 -2.14
N VAL A 103 -2.94 -15.54 -0.94
CA VAL A 103 -1.93 -14.71 -0.26
C VAL A 103 -0.70 -15.55 0.06
N ASP A 104 0.47 -15.06 -0.31
CA ASP A 104 1.76 -15.70 0.00
C ASP A 104 2.53 -14.82 1.00
N GLU A 105 2.75 -15.36 2.20
CA GLU A 105 3.39 -14.67 3.32
C GLU A 105 4.79 -14.13 3.00
N ARG A 106 5.47 -14.68 1.98
CA ARG A 106 6.80 -14.24 1.55
C ARG A 106 6.79 -12.83 0.95
N TYR A 107 5.62 -12.35 0.51
CA TYR A 107 5.45 -10.99 0.00
C TYR A 107 4.92 -10.00 1.06
N LEU A 108 4.63 -10.48 2.27
CA LEU A 108 4.15 -9.64 3.37
C LEU A 108 5.32 -9.10 4.22
N PHE A 109 5.16 -7.86 4.69
CA PHE A 109 6.18 -7.03 5.29
C PHE A 109 6.12 -7.09 6.80
N THR A 110 4.94 -6.92 7.38
CA THR A 110 4.74 -6.85 8.82
C THR A 110 4.37 -8.21 9.40
N ARG A 111 4.76 -8.45 10.66
CA ARG A 111 4.31 -9.64 11.39
C ARG A 111 2.79 -9.67 11.53
N ALA A 112 2.17 -8.50 11.75
CA ALA A 112 0.71 -8.36 11.84
C ALA A 112 0.02 -8.89 10.56
N ALA A 113 0.51 -8.53 9.38
CA ALA A 113 -0.03 -9.04 8.12
C ALA A 113 0.21 -10.53 7.92
N LYS A 114 1.41 -11.04 8.25
CA LYS A 114 1.71 -12.48 8.15
C LYS A 114 0.80 -13.33 9.01
N ASN A 115 0.44 -12.85 10.21
CA ASN A 115 -0.51 -13.54 11.08
C ASN A 115 -1.91 -13.66 10.45
N ARG A 116 -2.30 -12.75 9.54
CA ARG A 116 -3.60 -12.80 8.86
C ARG A 116 -3.68 -13.86 7.77
N VAL A 117 -2.56 -14.42 7.31
CA VAL A 117 -2.58 -15.50 6.30
C VAL A 117 -3.28 -16.75 6.83
N PHE A 118 -3.22 -16.99 8.14
CA PHE A 118 -3.87 -18.12 8.78
C PHE A 118 -5.36 -17.89 9.08
N ASP A 119 -5.84 -16.65 8.92
CA ASP A 119 -7.22 -16.26 9.18
C ASP A 119 -8.08 -16.21 7.89
N LEU A 120 -7.46 -16.45 6.72
CA LEU A 120 -8.07 -16.44 5.37
C LEU A 120 -8.38 -17.86 4.87
#